data_AF-A0A7S2Y5Y5-F1
#
_entry.id   AF-A0A7S2Y5Y5-F1
#
_cell.length_a   1.000
_cell.length_b   1.000
_cell.length_c   1.000
_cell.angle_alpha   90.00
_cell.angle_beta   90.00
_cell.angle_gamma   90.00
#
_symmetry.space_group_name_H-M   'P 1'
#
loop_
_entity.id
_entity.type
_entity.pdbx_description
1 polymer ?
#
loop_
_entity_poly.entity_id
_entity_poly.type
_entity_poly.pdbx_seq_one_letter_code
_entity_poly.pdbx_strand_id
1 'polypeptide(L)'
;VAELLANSVVAAVSLIFSVKLVKDSSFDGVNGMSMDGPQTLAMMEFLSSFFALGSARLSEAVSGLALRFPIQFDGESSTKGLAILVSALFRAIQGALPPWVLESVPGVFSNLYNSMGKNPQMFGEVLRLAMELRLPGDQGPRLAMGGVEPGELLSGHFFESIGEASKLEFRREGIALAEANTHASWKRFKHCVKGVCGGKKKDSDFGQKPAVTRWEYDRM
;
A
#
# COMPACT_ATOMS: atom_id res chain seq x y z
N VAL A 1 8.27 -5.67 -22.13
CA VAL A 1 7.00 -5.11 -21.59
C VAL A 1 6.68 -5.67 -20.20
N ALA A 2 6.62 -6.99 -20.06
CA ALA A 2 6.45 -7.71 -18.79
C ALA A 2 7.34 -7.17 -17.64
N GLU A 3 8.64 -7.28 -17.83
CA GLU A 3 9.67 -6.85 -16.89
C GLU A 3 9.59 -5.35 -16.58
N LEU A 4 9.30 -4.52 -17.59
CA LEU A 4 9.13 -3.07 -17.43
C LEU A 4 7.96 -2.77 -16.48
N LEU A 5 6.83 -3.45 -16.63
CA LEU A 5 5.66 -3.27 -15.76
C LEU A 5 5.98 -3.72 -14.33
N ALA A 6 6.62 -4.88 -14.17
CA ALA A 6 7.03 -5.39 -12.85
C ALA A 6 8.01 -4.43 -12.15
N ASN A 7 9.01 -3.92 -12.87
CA ASN A 7 9.96 -2.93 -12.35
C ASN A 7 9.28 -1.60 -12.02
N SER A 8 8.24 -1.21 -12.76
CA SER A 8 7.44 -0.01 -12.47
C SER A 8 6.65 -0.15 -11.18
N VAL A 9 6.09 -1.34 -10.89
CA VAL A 9 5.44 -1.63 -9.60
C VAL A 9 6.45 -1.56 -8.45
N VAL A 10 7.61 -2.17 -8.63
CA VAL A 10 8.70 -2.10 -7.65
C VAL A 10 9.09 -0.65 -7.37
N ALA A 11 9.27 0.16 -8.41
CA ALA A 11 9.60 1.57 -8.25
C ALA A 11 8.50 2.35 -7.52
N ALA A 12 7.22 2.15 -7.88
CA ALA A 12 6.09 2.77 -7.20
C ALA A 12 6.05 2.41 -5.70
N VAL A 13 6.24 1.14 -5.37
CA VAL A 13 6.29 0.66 -3.99
C VAL A 13 7.49 1.24 -3.23
N SER A 14 8.67 1.27 -3.85
CA SER A 14 9.86 1.88 -3.26
C SER A 14 9.69 3.38 -2.98
N LEU A 15 9.01 4.11 -3.86
CA LEU A 15 8.69 5.54 -3.65
C LEU A 15 7.74 5.74 -2.46
N ILE A 16 6.78 4.84 -2.23
CA ILE A 16 5.90 4.94 -1.05
C ILE A 16 6.70 4.75 0.25
N PHE A 17 7.67 3.83 0.26
CA PHE A 17 8.52 3.61 1.42
C PHE A 17 9.55 4.73 1.64
N SER A 18 9.97 5.44 0.59
CA SER A 18 10.91 6.55 0.75
C SER A 18 10.33 7.77 1.47
N VAL A 19 9.00 7.87 1.60
CA VAL A 19 8.32 8.94 2.33
C VAL A 19 8.28 8.63 3.83
N LYS A 20 8.78 9.56 4.66
CA LYS A 20 8.66 9.51 6.13
C LYS A 20 7.23 9.86 6.55
N LEU A 21 6.66 9.08 7.48
CA LEU A 21 5.29 9.30 7.98
C LEU A 21 5.19 10.35 9.10
N VAL A 22 6.31 10.64 9.77
CA VAL A 22 6.42 11.61 10.88
C VAL A 22 7.27 12.77 10.41
N LYS A 23 6.83 13.99 10.72
CA LYS A 23 7.59 15.22 10.45
C LYS A 23 8.84 15.23 11.31
N ASP A 24 9.98 15.45 10.67
CA ASP A 24 11.18 15.84 11.38
C ASP A 24 11.41 17.34 11.08
N SER A 25 11.23 18.19 12.09
CA SER A 25 11.47 19.63 11.99
C SER A 25 12.94 19.97 11.72
N SER A 26 13.83 18.97 11.74
CA SER A 26 15.25 19.08 11.41
C SER A 26 15.58 18.74 9.95
N PHE A 27 14.60 18.30 9.15
CA PHE A 27 14.84 17.94 7.75
C PHE A 27 14.74 19.19 6.85
N ASP A 28 15.87 19.88 6.68
CA ASP A 28 16.08 20.90 5.67
C ASP A 28 16.02 20.27 4.27
N GLY A 29 14.79 20.08 3.77
CA GLY A 29 14.44 19.89 2.37
C GLY A 29 15.46 19.15 1.50
N VAL A 30 15.30 17.83 1.35
CA VAL A 30 15.64 17.26 0.05
C VAL A 30 14.68 17.90 -0.95
N ASN A 31 15.21 18.79 -1.80
CA ASN A 31 14.52 19.34 -2.96
C ASN A 31 14.08 18.19 -3.87
N GLY A 32 12.89 17.67 -3.61
CA GLY A 32 12.24 16.62 -4.39
C GLY A 32 10.86 17.09 -4.82
N MET A 33 10.33 16.47 -5.88
CA MET A 33 8.92 16.67 -6.24
C MET A 33 8.05 16.13 -5.10
N SER A 34 7.15 16.96 -4.57
CA SER A 34 6.08 16.46 -3.71
C SER A 34 5.27 15.39 -4.47
N MET A 35 4.83 14.36 -3.76
CA MET A 35 3.84 13.41 -4.28
C MET A 35 2.43 14.04 -4.34
N ASP A 36 2.30 15.33 -4.03
CA ASP A 36 1.12 16.14 -4.31
C ASP A 36 0.78 16.17 -5.80
N GLY A 37 -0.47 15.84 -6.14
CA GLY A 37 -1.02 16.10 -7.46
C GLY A 37 -0.90 14.94 -8.48
N PRO A 38 -0.55 15.22 -9.76
CA PRO A 38 -0.64 14.25 -10.86
C PRO A 38 0.18 12.96 -10.67
N GLN A 39 1.30 13.02 -9.96
CA GLN A 39 2.20 11.89 -9.74
C GLN A 39 1.51 10.78 -8.93
N THR A 40 0.83 11.16 -7.84
CA THR A 40 0.06 10.18 -7.05
C THR A 40 -1.11 9.64 -7.86
N LEU A 41 -1.81 10.46 -8.65
CA LEU A 41 -2.91 9.98 -9.50
C LEU A 41 -2.40 8.92 -10.49
N ALA A 42 -1.34 9.25 -11.23
CA ALA A 42 -0.73 8.35 -12.20
C ALA A 42 -0.25 7.04 -11.55
N MET A 43 0.35 7.11 -10.37
CA MET A 43 0.80 5.93 -9.64
C MET A 43 -0.36 5.03 -9.20
N MET A 44 -1.43 5.60 -8.65
CA MET A 44 -2.57 4.82 -8.18
C MET A 44 -3.39 4.23 -9.32
N GLU A 45 -3.53 4.96 -10.43
CA GLU A 45 -4.14 4.45 -11.66
C GLU A 45 -3.28 3.35 -12.27
N PHE A 46 -1.96 3.54 -12.36
CA PHE A 46 -1.05 2.51 -12.83
C PHE A 46 -1.19 1.22 -12.00
N LEU A 47 -1.17 1.30 -10.67
CA LEU A 47 -1.32 0.13 -9.80
C LEU A 47 -2.67 -0.57 -10.02
N SER A 48 -3.76 0.20 -10.08
CA SER A 48 -5.10 -0.35 -10.33
C SER A 48 -5.19 -1.05 -11.69
N SER A 49 -4.70 -0.42 -12.77
CA SER A 49 -4.67 -0.99 -14.11
C SER A 49 -3.73 -2.19 -14.21
N PHE A 50 -2.57 -2.14 -13.54
CA PHE A 50 -1.62 -3.25 -13.52
C PHE A 50 -2.24 -4.49 -12.88
N PHE A 51 -2.92 -4.36 -11.73
CA PHE A 51 -3.59 -5.49 -11.10
C PHE A 51 -4.71 -6.07 -11.96
N ALA A 52 -5.37 -5.26 -12.79
CA ALA A 52 -6.36 -5.74 -13.74
C ALA A 52 -5.78 -6.63 -14.85
N LEU A 53 -4.45 -6.65 -15.05
CA LEU A 53 -3.78 -7.56 -16.00
C LEU A 53 -3.74 -9.01 -15.52
N GLY A 54 -4.10 -9.28 -14.26
CA GLY A 54 -4.26 -10.62 -13.71
C GLY A 54 -3.02 -11.21 -13.03
N SER A 55 -3.16 -12.47 -12.60
CA SER A 55 -2.22 -13.16 -11.70
C SER A 55 -0.80 -13.33 -12.25
N ALA A 56 -0.67 -13.57 -13.56
CA ALA A 56 0.64 -13.79 -14.19
C ALA A 56 1.54 -12.55 -14.06
N ARG A 57 0.98 -11.35 -14.25
CA ARG A 57 1.73 -10.09 -14.10
C ARG A 57 1.99 -9.76 -12.64
N LEU A 58 0.99 -9.97 -11.78
CA LEU A 58 1.17 -9.80 -10.35
C LEU A 58 2.34 -10.65 -9.82
N SER A 59 2.40 -11.93 -10.22
CA SER A 59 3.45 -12.88 -9.80
C SER A 59 4.87 -12.34 -10.08
N GLU A 60 5.10 -11.83 -11.29
CA GLU A 60 6.38 -11.25 -11.70
C GLU A 60 6.77 -10.04 -10.83
N ALA A 61 5.81 -9.14 -10.56
CA ALA A 61 6.04 -7.97 -9.71
C ALA A 61 6.31 -8.36 -8.25
N VAL A 62 5.54 -9.29 -7.68
CA VAL A 62 5.70 -9.68 -6.27
C VAL A 62 6.99 -10.47 -6.04
N SER A 63 7.44 -11.28 -7.00
CA SER A 63 8.79 -11.87 -6.97
C SER A 63 9.87 -10.80 -6.99
N GLY A 64 9.72 -9.77 -7.84
CA GLY A 64 10.64 -8.63 -7.89
C GLY A 64 10.69 -7.83 -6.59
N LEU A 65 9.57 -7.70 -5.88
CA LEU A 65 9.50 -7.09 -4.55
C LEU A 65 10.18 -7.97 -3.50
N ALA A 66 9.85 -9.27 -3.46
CA ALA A 66 10.40 -10.20 -2.48
C ALA A 66 11.94 -10.29 -2.50
N LEU A 67 12.53 -10.13 -3.69
CA LEU A 67 13.99 -10.12 -3.91
C LEU A 67 14.66 -8.81 -3.48
N ARG A 68 14.02 -7.67 -3.71
CA ARG A 68 14.61 -6.34 -3.47
C ARG A 68 14.44 -5.85 -2.04
N PHE A 69 13.43 -6.36 -1.35
CA PHE A 69 13.10 -5.97 0.02
C PHE A 69 13.71 -6.98 1.01
N PRO A 70 14.65 -6.56 1.87
CA PRO A 70 15.45 -7.43 2.72
C PRO A 70 14.68 -7.90 3.97
N ILE A 71 13.44 -8.35 3.81
CA ILE A 71 12.61 -8.76 4.94
C ILE A 71 12.79 -10.25 5.20
N GLN A 72 13.01 -10.63 6.46
CA GLN A 72 12.95 -12.03 6.88
C GLN A 72 11.49 -12.49 6.87
N PHE A 73 11.21 -13.59 6.19
CA PHE A 73 9.85 -14.09 6.02
C PHE A 73 9.87 -15.61 5.89
N ASP A 74 9.25 -16.28 6.87
CA ASP A 74 9.06 -17.73 6.87
C ASP A 74 7.83 -18.10 6.04
N GLY A 75 7.96 -18.05 4.71
CA GLY A 75 6.87 -18.42 3.81
C GLY A 75 7.21 -18.24 2.34
N GLU A 76 6.22 -18.47 1.46
CA GLU A 76 6.43 -18.35 0.02
C GLU A 76 6.81 -16.93 -0.41
N SER A 77 7.75 -16.84 -1.35
CA SER A 77 8.24 -15.56 -1.92
C SER A 77 7.10 -14.72 -2.53
N SER A 78 6.10 -15.38 -3.13
CA SER A 78 4.87 -14.75 -3.65
C SER A 78 4.08 -14.03 -2.54
N THR A 79 3.84 -14.70 -1.43
CA THR A 79 3.14 -14.17 -0.25
C THR A 79 3.92 -13.02 0.39
N LYS A 80 5.24 -13.15 0.49
CA LYS A 80 6.14 -12.08 0.94
C LYS A 80 5.97 -10.82 0.08
N GLY A 81 6.05 -10.97 -1.24
CA GLY A 81 5.92 -9.86 -2.19
C GLY A 81 4.53 -9.20 -2.15
N LEU A 82 3.46 -9.99 -2.01
CA LEU A 82 2.10 -9.48 -1.81
C LEU A 82 1.98 -8.69 -0.50
N ALA A 83 2.55 -9.20 0.59
CA ALA A 83 2.51 -8.53 1.88
C ALA A 83 3.32 -7.21 1.86
N ILE A 84 4.46 -7.16 1.16
CA ILE A 84 5.22 -5.92 0.92
C ILE A 84 4.35 -4.90 0.16
N LEU A 85 3.71 -5.35 -0.92
CA LEU A 85 2.85 -4.51 -1.75
C LEU A 85 1.68 -3.92 -0.94
N VAL A 86 0.99 -4.75 -0.16
CA VAL A 86 -0.13 -4.29 0.70
C VAL A 86 0.36 -3.41 1.84
N SER A 87 1.55 -3.67 2.40
CA SER A 87 2.18 -2.78 3.39
C SER A 87 2.41 -1.39 2.81
N ALA A 88 2.87 -1.30 1.56
CA ALA A 88 3.02 -0.03 0.87
C ALA A 88 1.68 0.68 0.68
N LEU A 89 0.62 -0.04 0.26
CA LEU A 89 -0.72 0.53 0.14
C LEU A 89 -1.25 1.08 1.47
N PHE A 90 -1.00 0.39 2.59
CA PHE A 90 -1.34 0.91 3.91
C PHE A 90 -0.53 2.15 4.28
N ARG A 91 0.78 2.13 4.06
CA ARG A 91 1.66 3.28 4.31
C ARG A 91 1.23 4.51 3.50
N ALA A 92 0.88 4.31 2.23
CA ALA A 92 0.29 5.34 1.38
C ALA A 92 -0.94 5.98 2.03
N ILE A 93 -1.88 5.17 2.53
CA ILE A 93 -3.12 5.64 3.17
C ILE A 93 -2.85 6.33 4.52
N GLN A 94 -1.84 5.88 5.28
CA GLN A 94 -1.42 6.51 6.53
C GLN A 94 -0.72 7.87 6.35
N GLY A 95 -0.48 8.28 5.10
CA GLY A 95 0.03 9.61 4.77
C GLY A 95 1.40 9.64 4.11
N ALA A 96 1.89 8.53 3.56
CA ALA A 96 2.96 8.61 2.56
C ALA A 96 2.46 9.19 1.23
N LEU A 97 1.14 9.18 0.99
CA LEU A 97 0.50 9.83 -0.15
C LEU A 97 -0.64 10.76 0.31
N PRO A 98 -1.08 11.70 -0.54
CA PRO A 98 -2.19 12.60 -0.24
C PRO A 98 -3.47 11.89 0.25
N PRO A 99 -4.25 12.50 1.17
CA PRO A 99 -5.42 11.85 1.78
C PRO A 99 -6.50 11.33 0.81
N TRP A 100 -6.54 11.87 -0.40
CA TRP A 100 -7.47 11.47 -1.45
C TRP A 100 -7.12 10.12 -2.10
N VAL A 101 -5.92 9.56 -1.85
CA VAL A 101 -5.55 8.18 -2.24
C VAL A 101 -6.56 7.14 -1.75
N LEU A 102 -7.24 7.44 -0.64
CA LEU A 102 -8.28 6.59 -0.07
C LEU A 102 -9.44 6.34 -1.06
N GLU A 103 -9.68 7.23 -2.02
CA GLU A 103 -10.71 7.05 -3.05
C GLU A 103 -10.32 5.98 -4.08
N SER A 104 -9.04 5.67 -4.23
CA SER A 104 -8.55 4.59 -5.12
C SER A 104 -8.64 3.20 -4.48
N VAL A 105 -8.83 3.12 -3.16
CA VAL A 105 -8.84 1.85 -2.41
C VAL A 105 -9.79 0.81 -2.98
N PRO A 106 -11.07 1.13 -3.29
CA PRO A 106 -11.99 0.13 -3.81
C PRO A 106 -11.48 -0.54 -5.10
N GLY A 107 -11.00 0.25 -6.08
CA GLY A 107 -10.52 -0.28 -7.35
C GLY A 107 -9.18 -1.03 -7.21
N VAL A 108 -8.26 -0.49 -6.42
CA VAL A 108 -6.93 -1.09 -6.21
C VAL A 108 -7.04 -2.44 -5.49
N PHE A 109 -7.76 -2.51 -4.37
CA PHE A 109 -7.89 -3.76 -3.60
C PHE A 109 -8.79 -4.78 -4.28
N SER A 110 -9.83 -4.34 -5.01
CA SER A 110 -10.64 -5.26 -5.82
C SER A 110 -9.83 -5.91 -6.93
N ASN A 111 -9.05 -5.12 -7.69
CA ASN A 111 -8.21 -5.66 -8.76
C ASN A 111 -7.10 -6.55 -8.19
N LEU A 112 -6.49 -6.17 -7.06
CA LEU A 112 -5.53 -7.00 -6.36
C LEU A 112 -6.15 -8.35 -5.96
N TYR A 113 -7.31 -8.35 -5.30
CA TYR A 113 -8.01 -9.57 -4.91
C TYR A 113 -8.37 -10.46 -6.11
N ASN A 114 -8.83 -9.87 -7.20
CA ASN A 114 -9.11 -10.60 -8.44
C ASN A 114 -7.83 -11.21 -9.03
N SER A 115 -6.72 -10.48 -9.02
CA SER A 115 -5.41 -10.96 -9.49
C SER A 115 -4.81 -12.04 -8.60
N MET A 116 -5.22 -12.13 -7.34
CA MET A 116 -4.90 -13.23 -6.42
C MET A 116 -5.79 -14.48 -6.63
N GLY A 117 -6.60 -14.50 -7.69
CA GLY A 117 -7.49 -15.63 -7.99
C GLY A 117 -8.75 -15.66 -7.12
N LYS A 118 -9.17 -14.52 -6.54
CA LYS A 118 -10.37 -14.41 -5.69
C LYS A 118 -10.36 -15.38 -4.50
N ASN A 119 -9.23 -15.49 -3.82
CA ASN A 119 -9.05 -16.36 -2.65
C ASN A 119 -9.16 -15.52 -1.35
N PRO A 120 -10.30 -15.58 -0.61
CA PRO A 120 -10.50 -14.78 0.61
C PRO A 120 -9.48 -15.09 1.71
N GLN A 121 -9.11 -16.36 1.88
CA GLN A 121 -8.18 -16.79 2.93
C GLN A 121 -6.77 -16.24 2.66
N MET A 122 -6.30 -16.34 1.41
CA MET A 122 -5.03 -15.75 0.99
C MET A 122 -5.05 -14.23 1.14
N PHE A 123 -6.16 -13.58 0.79
CA PHE A 123 -6.32 -12.14 0.99
C PHE A 123 -6.21 -11.75 2.46
N GLY A 124 -6.94 -12.44 3.35
CA GLY A 124 -6.85 -12.22 4.79
C GLY A 124 -5.47 -12.52 5.37
N GLU A 125 -4.73 -13.47 4.81
CA GLU A 125 -3.36 -13.75 5.23
C GLU A 125 -2.39 -12.65 4.79
N VAL A 126 -2.51 -12.17 3.56
CA VAL A 126 -1.73 -11.02 3.09
C VAL A 126 -2.02 -9.76 3.91
N LEU A 127 -3.28 -9.51 4.28
CA LEU A 127 -3.64 -8.39 5.18
C LEU A 127 -2.96 -8.54 6.54
N ARG A 128 -3.02 -9.73 7.14
CA ARG A 128 -2.37 -10.03 8.42
C ARG A 128 -0.89 -9.72 8.36
N LEU A 129 -0.20 -10.32 7.40
CA LEU A 129 1.23 -10.15 7.20
C LEU A 129 1.61 -8.69 6.96
N ALA A 130 0.86 -7.97 6.12
CA ALA A 130 1.13 -6.57 5.85
C ALA A 130 1.04 -5.66 7.10
N MET A 131 0.24 -6.03 8.10
CA MET A 131 0.17 -5.32 9.38
C MET A 131 1.34 -5.64 10.32
N GLU A 132 2.13 -6.67 10.03
CA GLU A 132 3.16 -7.21 10.92
C GLU A 132 4.59 -7.11 10.35
N LEU A 133 4.73 -6.94 9.02
CA LEU A 133 6.05 -6.88 8.36
C LEU A 133 6.87 -5.69 8.88
N ARG A 134 8.08 -6.00 9.37
CA ARG A 134 9.07 -5.02 9.84
C ARG A 134 10.31 -5.00 8.95
N LEU A 135 10.96 -3.84 8.87
CA LEU A 135 12.33 -3.76 8.38
C LEU A 135 13.25 -4.37 9.46
N PRO A 136 14.16 -5.31 9.13
CA PRO A 136 15.07 -5.87 10.14
C PRO A 136 15.93 -4.79 10.81
N GLY A 137 16.06 -4.85 12.14
CA GLY A 137 16.81 -3.87 12.95
C GLY A 137 18.31 -4.14 13.07
N ASP A 138 18.74 -5.34 12.70
CA ASP A 138 20.07 -5.91 12.91
C ASP A 138 21.02 -5.72 11.72
N GLN A 139 20.52 -5.22 10.59
CA GLN A 139 21.35 -4.90 9.43
C GLN A 139 21.60 -3.39 9.43
N GLY A 140 22.87 -3.00 9.56
CA GLY A 140 23.30 -1.61 9.78
C GLY A 140 22.83 -0.58 8.73
N PRO A 141 23.32 0.68 8.77
CA PRO A 141 22.74 1.86 8.10
C PRO A 141 22.64 1.81 6.55
N ARG A 142 23.01 0.70 5.92
CA ARG A 142 22.96 0.49 4.46
C ARG A 142 21.61 0.01 3.91
N LEU A 143 20.64 -0.34 4.77
CA LEU A 143 19.32 -0.87 4.38
C LEU A 143 18.14 0.00 4.80
N ALA A 144 18.37 1.29 5.12
CA ALA A 144 17.28 2.23 5.32
C ALA A 144 16.42 2.27 4.04
N MET A 145 15.16 1.85 4.13
CA MET A 145 14.23 1.93 3.00
C MET A 145 13.67 3.34 2.91
N GLY A 146 14.56 4.29 2.65
CA GLY A 146 14.29 5.73 2.64
C GLY A 146 13.65 6.21 3.94
N GLY A 147 12.32 6.28 3.97
CA GLY A 147 11.55 6.80 5.08
C GLY A 147 11.10 5.76 6.11
N VAL A 148 11.49 4.48 5.96
CA VAL A 148 11.28 3.43 6.95
C VAL A 148 12.58 3.15 7.69
N GLU A 149 12.56 3.33 9.01
CA GLU A 149 13.71 3.10 9.87
C GLU A 149 13.82 1.60 10.27
N PRO A 150 15.03 1.10 10.61
CA PRO A 150 15.20 -0.28 11.06
C PRO A 150 14.33 -0.61 12.28
N GLY A 151 13.67 -1.76 12.24
CA GLY A 151 12.72 -2.20 13.27
C GLY A 151 11.29 -1.70 13.08
N GLU A 152 11.03 -0.70 12.23
CA GLU A 152 9.68 -0.16 12.02
C GLU A 152 8.79 -1.08 11.18
N LEU A 153 7.47 -0.98 11.42
CA LEU A 153 6.47 -1.58 10.52
C LEU A 153 6.48 -0.91 9.15
N LEU A 154 6.51 -1.73 8.10
CA LEU A 154 6.43 -1.23 6.73
C LEU A 154 5.11 -0.52 6.46
N SER A 155 4.01 -1.05 6.99
CA SER A 155 2.67 -0.49 6.85
C SER A 155 2.46 0.83 7.61
N GLY A 156 3.35 1.19 8.53
CA GLY A 156 3.32 2.42 9.30
C GLY A 156 2.82 2.26 10.74
N HIS A 157 3.07 3.29 11.54
CA HIS A 157 2.93 3.29 13.00
C HIS A 157 1.49 3.10 13.52
N PHE A 158 0.45 3.38 12.72
CA PHE A 158 -0.93 3.20 13.22
C PHE A 158 -1.22 1.74 13.59
N PHE A 159 -0.61 0.79 12.89
CA PHE A 159 -0.75 -0.64 13.25
C PHE A 159 -0.02 -1.01 14.54
N GLU A 160 0.89 -0.18 15.04
CA GLU A 160 1.48 -0.36 16.38
C GLU A 160 0.56 0.17 17.48
N SER A 161 -0.27 1.17 17.14
CA SER A 161 -1.18 1.81 18.10
C SER A 161 -2.52 1.08 18.29
N ILE A 162 -2.95 0.28 17.31
CA ILE A 162 -4.19 -0.49 17.42
C ILE A 162 -3.92 -1.86 18.07
N GLY A 163 -4.79 -2.27 18.98
CA GLY A 163 -4.67 -3.56 19.67
C GLY A 163 -4.89 -4.76 18.74
N GLU A 164 -4.35 -5.91 19.12
CA GLU A 164 -4.45 -7.16 18.35
C GLU A 164 -5.90 -7.57 18.04
N ALA A 165 -6.84 -7.30 18.95
CA ALA A 165 -8.27 -7.54 18.71
C ALA A 165 -8.80 -6.71 17.51
N SER A 166 -8.33 -5.48 17.33
CA SER A 166 -8.73 -4.63 16.20
C SER A 166 -8.11 -5.09 14.88
N LYS A 167 -6.87 -5.58 14.90
CA LYS A 167 -6.23 -6.19 13.73
C LYS A 167 -6.95 -7.47 13.30
N LEU A 168 -7.31 -8.31 14.26
CA LEU A 168 -8.06 -9.53 14.02
C LEU A 168 -9.45 -9.23 13.43
N GLU A 169 -10.15 -8.23 14.00
CA GLU A 169 -11.45 -7.80 13.47
C GLU A 169 -11.33 -7.25 12.05
N PHE A 170 -10.36 -6.37 11.81
CA PHE A 170 -10.09 -5.83 10.48
C PHE A 170 -9.80 -6.93 9.44
N ARG A 171 -8.99 -7.93 9.82
CA ARG A 171 -8.73 -9.11 8.96
C ARG A 171 -10.03 -9.87 8.66
N ARG A 172 -10.83 -10.15 9.69
CA ARG A 172 -12.10 -10.87 9.57
C ARG A 172 -13.08 -10.14 8.66
N GLU A 173 -13.28 -8.84 8.88
CA GLU A 173 -14.15 -8.00 8.07
C GLU A 173 -13.60 -7.88 6.62
N GLY A 174 -12.28 -7.75 6.47
CA GLY A 174 -11.60 -7.74 5.17
C GLY A 174 -11.86 -9.01 4.36
N ILE A 175 -11.80 -10.20 4.98
CA ILE A 175 -12.14 -11.48 4.34
C ILE A 175 -13.59 -11.48 3.89
N ALA A 176 -14.53 -11.14 4.78
CA ALA A 176 -15.96 -11.17 4.47
C ALA A 176 -16.33 -10.19 3.33
N LEU A 177 -15.73 -9.00 3.32
CA LEU A 177 -15.96 -8.01 2.26
C LEU A 177 -15.33 -8.42 0.93
N ALA A 178 -14.17 -9.06 0.96
CA ALA A 178 -13.51 -9.60 -0.23
C ALA A 178 -14.30 -10.78 -0.82
N GLU A 179 -14.84 -11.66 0.03
CA GLU A 179 -15.69 -12.79 -0.38
C GLU A 179 -16.97 -12.32 -1.09
N ALA A 180 -17.60 -11.24 -0.60
CA ALA A 180 -18.73 -10.63 -1.30
C ALA A 180 -18.36 -10.05 -2.67
N ASN A 181 -17.13 -9.54 -2.83
CA ASN A 181 -16.55 -8.98 -4.06
C ASN A 181 -17.50 -8.06 -4.87
N THR A 182 -18.22 -7.16 -4.19
CA THR A 182 -19.11 -6.20 -4.85
C THR A 182 -18.57 -4.78 -4.73
N HIS A 183 -19.00 -3.88 -5.60
CA HIS A 183 -18.67 -2.46 -5.48
C HIS A 183 -19.04 -1.89 -4.09
N ALA A 184 -20.16 -2.33 -3.51
CA ALA A 184 -20.57 -1.93 -2.16
C ALA A 184 -19.62 -2.48 -1.08
N SER A 185 -19.18 -3.73 -1.17
CA SER A 185 -18.25 -4.31 -0.19
C SER A 185 -16.88 -3.64 -0.25
N TRP A 186 -16.37 -3.30 -1.43
CA TRP A 186 -15.11 -2.56 -1.58
C TRP A 186 -15.19 -1.12 -1.07
N LYS A 187 -16.35 -0.46 -1.21
CA LYS A 187 -16.61 0.82 -0.54
C LYS A 187 -16.61 0.71 0.99
N ARG A 188 -17.16 -0.37 1.55
CA ARG A 188 -17.09 -0.65 3.00
C ARG A 188 -15.65 -0.97 3.43
N PHE A 189 -14.91 -1.72 2.61
CA PHE A 189 -13.51 -2.07 2.89
C PHE A 189 -12.64 -0.81 2.99
N LYS A 190 -12.85 0.17 2.10
CA LYS A 190 -12.23 1.50 2.22
C LYS A 190 -12.45 2.13 3.60
N HIS A 191 -13.66 2.04 4.16
CA HIS A 191 -13.93 2.56 5.51
C HIS A 191 -13.19 1.77 6.60
N CYS A 192 -13.07 0.45 6.46
CA CYS A 192 -12.30 -0.40 7.37
C CYS A 192 -10.82 -0.01 7.37
N VAL A 193 -10.21 0.07 6.17
CA VAL A 193 -8.81 0.46 5.99
C VAL A 193 -8.57 1.86 6.55
N LYS A 194 -9.48 2.80 6.27
CA LYS A 194 -9.43 4.16 6.85
C LYS A 194 -9.41 4.12 8.39
N GLY A 195 -10.20 3.25 9.01
CA GLY A 195 -10.27 3.10 10.46
C GLY A 195 -8.94 2.65 11.08
N VAL A 196 -8.32 1.61 10.50
CA VAL A 196 -7.05 1.06 11.01
C VAL A 196 -5.81 1.85 10.61
N CYS A 197 -5.89 2.69 9.58
CA CYS A 197 -4.79 3.55 9.10
C CYS A 197 -4.86 5.00 9.63
N GLY A 198 -5.63 5.28 10.69
CA GLY A 198 -5.60 6.58 11.36
C GLY A 198 -6.50 7.68 10.77
N GLY A 199 -7.39 7.34 9.82
CA GLY A 199 -8.40 8.27 9.33
C GLY A 199 -7.91 9.36 8.37
N LYS A 200 -8.76 10.37 8.10
CA LYS A 200 -8.37 11.54 7.31
C LYS A 200 -7.43 12.39 8.17
N LYS A 201 -6.13 12.40 7.87
CA LYS A 201 -5.20 13.38 8.43
C LYS A 201 -5.73 14.79 8.11
N LYS A 202 -6.08 15.57 9.13
CA LYS A 202 -6.40 17.01 9.00
C LYS A 202 -5.14 17.85 8.79
N ASP A 203 -4.00 17.34 9.24
CA ASP A 203 -2.69 18.01 9.21
C ASP A 203 -1.71 17.26 8.29
N SER A 204 -2.10 17.01 7.03
CA SER A 204 -1.17 16.46 6.03
C SER A 204 -0.35 17.57 5.39
N ASP A 205 0.92 17.31 5.07
CA ASP A 205 1.79 18.21 4.29
C ASP A 205 1.36 18.39 2.83
N PHE A 206 0.40 17.58 2.40
CA PHE A 206 -0.16 17.63 1.06
C PHE A 206 -1.09 18.83 0.90
N GLY A 207 -0.55 19.87 0.26
CA GLY A 207 -1.24 21.15 0.04
C GLY A 207 -2.09 21.17 -1.25
N GLN A 208 -1.91 20.18 -2.13
CA GLN A 208 -2.63 20.16 -3.41
C GLN A 208 -3.82 19.20 -3.38
N LYS A 209 -5.00 19.75 -3.69
CA LYS A 209 -6.15 18.93 -4.09
C LYS A 209 -5.82 18.24 -5.43
N PRO A 210 -6.42 17.07 -5.73
CA PRO A 210 -6.31 16.49 -7.06
C PRO A 210 -6.70 17.56 -8.08
N ALA A 211 -5.86 17.77 -9.09
CA ALA A 211 -6.27 18.59 -10.22
C ALA A 211 -7.41 17.85 -10.92
N VAL A 212 -8.53 18.54 -11.17
CA VAL A 212 -9.63 18.00 -11.97
C VAL A 212 -9.07 17.73 -13.36
N THR A 213 -8.69 16.48 -13.63
CA THR A 213 -8.33 16.07 -14.97
C THR A 213 -9.64 15.76 -15.71
N ARG A 214 -9.66 15.90 -17.04
CA ARG A 214 -10.84 15.59 -17.89
C ARG A 214 -11.41 14.16 -17.69
N TRP A 215 -10.69 13.32 -16.96
CA TRP A 215 -10.92 11.90 -16.69
C TRP A 215 -11.99 11.67 -15.61
N GLU A 216 -12.29 12.67 -14.78
CA GLU A 216 -13.40 12.61 -13.80
C GLU A 216 -14.77 12.68 -14.47
N TYR A 217 -14.85 13.20 -15.72
CA TYR A 217 -16.08 13.28 -16.49
C TYR A 217 -16.46 11.95 -17.16
N ASP A 218 -15.51 11.04 -17.36
CA ASP A 218 -15.76 9.74 -18.01
C ASP A 218 -16.19 8.63 -17.04
N ARG A 219 -16.26 8.92 -15.72
CA ARG A 219 -16.66 7.98 -14.66
C ARG A 219 -18.06 8.28 -14.05
N MET A 220 -18.80 9.24 -14.59
CA MET A 220 -20.23 9.45 -14.31
C MET A 220 -21.10 8.83 -15.40
#